data_AF-A0A926YX22-F1
#
_entry.id   AF-A0A926YX22-F1
#
_cell.length_a   1.000
_cell.length_b   1.000
_cell.length_c   1.000
_cell.angle_alpha   90.00
_cell.angle_beta   90.00
_cell.angle_gamma   90.00
#
_symmetry.space_group_name_H-M   'P 1'
#
loop_
_entity.id
_entity.type
_entity.pdbx_description
1 polymer ?
#
loop_
_entity_poly.entity_id
_entity_poly.type
_entity_poly.pdbx_seq_one_letter_code
_entity_poly.pdbx_strand_id
1 'polypeptide(L)'
;MQETAIRLSREDLQQPAILEVQTSGRWLQGTVAINGQTVANLSQPRTTIRLNRWLRQGTQRIDISGRYGSIDHSLQIQFRAGGTVTSQQTRGTGSFRQTLRLIVSKR
;
A
#
# COMPACT_ATOMS: atom_id res chain seq x y z
N MET A 1 11.70 -1.33 9.21
CA MET A 1 11.06 -1.31 7.87
C MET A 1 10.44 -2.68 7.66
N GLN A 2 9.17 -2.76 7.27
CA GLN A 2 8.48 -4.03 7.02
C GLN A 2 8.31 -4.23 5.51
N GLU A 3 8.65 -5.42 5.00
CA GLU A 3 8.45 -5.79 3.60
C GLU A 3 7.46 -6.96 3.51
N THR A 4 6.57 -6.95 2.52
CA THR A 4 5.61 -8.03 2.27
C THR A 4 5.57 -8.36 0.80
N ALA A 5 5.85 -9.62 0.47
CA ALA A 5 5.74 -10.12 -0.90
C ALA A 5 4.32 -10.59 -1.19
N ILE A 6 3.75 -10.11 -2.30
CA ILE A 6 2.41 -10.47 -2.76
C ILE A 6 2.56 -11.03 -4.17
N ARG A 7 2.14 -12.27 -4.37
CA ARG A 7 2.16 -12.91 -5.69
C ARG A 7 0.81 -12.70 -6.36
N LEU A 8 0.85 -12.27 -7.62
CA LEU A 8 -0.32 -11.99 -8.43
C LEU A 8 -0.24 -12.75 -9.74
N SER A 9 -1.38 -13.25 -10.19
CA SER A 9 -1.58 -13.77 -11.54
C SER A 9 -1.84 -12.63 -12.53
N ARG A 10 -1.77 -12.92 -13.82
CA ARG A 10 -2.17 -11.97 -14.86
C ARG A 10 -3.67 -11.67 -14.83
N GLU A 11 -4.47 -12.62 -14.34
CA GLU A 11 -5.91 -12.47 -14.18
C GLU A 11 -6.23 -11.49 -13.06
N ASP A 12 -5.40 -11.43 -12.02
CA ASP A 12 -5.57 -10.49 -10.92
C ASP A 12 -5.40 -9.04 -11.37
N LEU A 13 -4.62 -8.82 -12.43
CA LEU A 13 -4.46 -7.49 -13.06
C LEU A 13 -5.65 -7.07 -13.92
N GLN A 14 -6.54 -7.99 -14.29
CA GLN A 14 -7.79 -7.66 -15.01
C GLN A 14 -8.84 -7.03 -14.10
N GLN A 15 -8.64 -7.11 -12.77
CA GLN A 15 -9.48 -6.48 -11.78
C GLN A 15 -8.83 -5.20 -11.24
N PRO A 16 -9.62 -4.28 -10.66
CA PRO A 16 -9.06 -3.12 -9.98
C PRO A 16 -8.08 -3.53 -8.88
N ALA A 17 -6.83 -3.07 -9.00
CA ALA A 17 -5.84 -3.20 -7.95
C ALA A 17 -5.91 -1.95 -7.08
N ILE A 18 -6.27 -2.11 -5.80
CA ILE A 18 -6.55 -1.02 -4.89
C ILE A 18 -5.59 -1.10 -3.71
N LEU A 19 -4.91 0.01 -3.44
CA LEU A 19 -4.21 0.24 -2.19
C LEU A 19 -5.02 1.25 -1.37
N GLU A 20 -5.34 0.86 -0.15
CA GLU A 20 -5.97 1.72 0.82
C GLU A 20 -5.02 1.91 2.01
N VAL A 21 -4.81 3.16 2.38
CA VAL A 21 -4.07 3.52 3.59
C VAL A 21 -5.01 4.33 4.47
N GLN A 22 -5.23 3.88 5.69
CA GLN A 22 -6.11 4.56 6.62
C GLN A 22 -5.57 4.53 8.04
N THR A 23 -5.91 5.54 8.82
CA THR A 23 -5.61 5.60 10.25
C THR A 23 -6.90 5.79 11.05
N SER A 24 -6.92 5.29 12.29
CA SER A 24 -7.99 5.60 13.24
C SER A 24 -7.90 7.02 13.80
N GLY A 25 -6.78 7.72 13.60
CA GLY A 25 -6.57 9.10 14.01
C GLY A 25 -7.09 10.13 13.01
N ARG A 26 -7.00 11.41 13.37
CA ARG A 26 -7.41 12.54 12.51
C ARG A 26 -6.34 13.02 11.54
N TRP A 27 -5.11 12.54 11.67
CA TRP A 27 -3.96 13.01 10.90
C TRP A 27 -3.13 11.85 10.34
N LEU A 28 -2.85 11.94 9.05
CA LEU A 28 -1.95 11.07 8.29
C LEU A 28 -1.22 11.95 7.27
N GLN A 29 0.11 11.91 7.28
CA GLN A 29 0.95 12.60 6.32
C GLN A 29 2.02 11.65 5.77
N GLY A 30 2.11 11.51 4.45
CA GLY A 30 3.07 10.59 3.86
C GLY A 30 2.98 10.50 2.34
N THR A 31 3.64 9.50 1.80
CA THR A 31 3.69 9.27 0.35
C THR A 31 3.59 7.78 0.04
N VAL A 32 3.04 7.50 -1.14
CA VAL A 32 3.12 6.21 -1.81
C VAL A 32 3.97 6.39 -3.06
N ALA A 33 5.01 5.58 -3.19
CA ALA A 33 5.87 5.53 -4.36
C ALA A 33 5.86 4.14 -4.98
N ILE A 34 5.89 4.07 -6.31
CA ILE A 34 5.98 2.82 -7.06
C ILE A 34 7.25 2.86 -7.90
N ASN A 35 8.13 1.89 -7.70
CA ASN A 35 9.46 1.82 -8.32
C ASN A 35 10.23 3.15 -8.18
N GLY A 36 10.15 3.77 -7.00
CA GLY A 36 10.82 5.04 -6.68
C GLY A 36 10.09 6.30 -7.13
N GLN A 37 9.02 6.21 -7.94
CA GLN A 37 8.24 7.37 -8.35
C GLN A 37 7.05 7.60 -7.42
N THR A 38 6.94 8.79 -6.82
CA THR A 38 5.78 9.17 -6.01
C THR A 38 4.52 9.22 -6.87
N VAL A 39 3.49 8.48 -6.46
CA VAL A 39 2.21 8.35 -7.18
C VAL A 39 1.02 8.94 -6.43
N ALA A 40 1.15 9.09 -5.10
CA ALA A 40 0.12 9.68 -4.27
C ALA A 40 0.74 10.25 -2.98
N ASN A 41 0.11 11.31 -2.47
CA ASN A 41 0.36 11.85 -1.15
C ASN A 41 -0.75 11.38 -0.21
N LEU A 42 -0.36 10.99 1.00
CA LEU A 42 -1.28 10.69 2.09
C LEU A 42 -1.43 11.98 2.87
N SER A 43 -2.60 12.63 2.79
CA SER A 43 -2.89 13.90 3.49
C SER A 43 -4.26 13.90 4.17
N GLN A 44 -4.98 12.79 4.07
CA GLN A 44 -6.29 12.56 4.66
C GLN A 44 -6.24 11.30 5.52
N PRO A 45 -7.10 11.14 6.54
CA PRO A 45 -7.14 9.95 7.39
C PRO A 45 -7.34 8.64 6.63
N ARG A 46 -7.88 8.71 5.41
CA ARG A 46 -8.07 7.59 4.49
C ARG A 46 -7.69 8.03 3.09
N THR A 47 -6.93 7.21 2.37
CA THR A 47 -6.57 7.45 0.97
C THR A 47 -6.65 6.14 0.20
N THR A 48 -7.36 6.16 -0.92
CA THR A 48 -7.55 4.99 -1.80
C THR A 48 -6.91 5.28 -3.14
N ILE A 49 -6.05 4.37 -3.61
CA ILE A 49 -5.24 4.54 -4.83
C ILE A 49 -5.51 3.34 -5.74
N ARG A 50 -5.88 3.60 -7.00
CA ARG A 50 -6.01 2.56 -8.03
C ARG A 50 -4.67 2.33 -8.71
N LEU A 51 -4.06 1.17 -8.49
CA LEU A 51 -2.70 0.86 -8.89
C LEU A 51 -2.56 0.32 -10.34
N ASN A 52 -3.68 0.01 -11.02
CA ASN A 52 -3.68 -0.70 -12.30
C ASN A 52 -2.69 -0.14 -13.34
N ARG A 53 -2.56 1.19 -13.46
CA ARG A 53 -1.66 1.82 -14.45
C ARG A 53 -0.17 1.61 -14.18
N TRP A 54 0.19 1.14 -12.99
CA TRP A 54 1.58 0.87 -12.59
C TRP A 54 1.88 -0.61 -12.42
N LEU A 55 0.85 -1.46 -12.44
CA LEU A 55 1.03 -2.91 -12.38
C LEU A 55 1.21 -3.46 -13.78
N ARG A 56 2.28 -4.22 -13.95
CA ARG A 56 2.62 -4.92 -15.19
C ARG A 56 3.22 -6.27 -14.83
N GLN A 57 3.49 -7.10 -15.82
CA GLN A 57 4.24 -8.31 -15.55
C GLN A 57 5.63 -7.98 -14.95
N GLY A 58 6.11 -8.80 -14.02
CA GLY A 58 7.38 -8.60 -13.32
C GLY A 58 7.20 -8.22 -11.85
N THR A 59 8.24 -7.62 -11.26
CA THR A 59 8.21 -7.17 -9.87
C THR A 59 8.00 -5.66 -9.80
N GLN A 60 7.07 -5.23 -8.96
CA GLN A 60 6.84 -3.84 -8.61
C GLN A 60 7.08 -3.65 -7.13
N ARG A 61 7.84 -2.61 -6.80
CA ARG A 61 8.08 -2.19 -5.43
C ARG A 61 7.16 -1.02 -5.12
N ILE A 62 6.30 -1.18 -4.12
CA ILE A 62 5.45 -0.11 -3.59
C ILE A 62 6.00 0.27 -2.23
N ASP A 63 6.51 1.49 -2.10
CA ASP A 63 6.99 2.04 -0.85
C ASP A 63 5.96 3.01 -0.27
N ILE A 64 5.58 2.76 0.98
CA ILE A 64 4.53 3.47 1.70
C ILE A 64 5.16 3.99 2.99
N SER A 65 5.26 5.31 3.14
CA SER A 65 5.91 5.89 4.30
C SER A 65 5.31 7.20 4.73
N GLY A 66 5.45 7.52 6.01
CA GLY A 66 4.90 8.74 6.55
C GLY A 66 4.80 8.72 8.06
N ARG A 67 3.90 9.57 8.55
CA ARG A 67 3.55 9.78 9.94
C ARG A 67 2.03 9.82 10.08
N TYR A 68 1.55 9.33 11.21
CA TYR A 68 0.15 9.38 11.60
C TYR A 68 0.10 9.79 13.07
N GLY A 69 -1.10 10.05 13.63
CA GLY A 69 -1.27 10.68 14.95
C GLY A 69 -0.65 9.96 16.17
N SER A 70 -1.25 10.19 17.34
CA SER A 70 -0.80 9.64 18.64
C SER A 70 -0.42 8.15 18.61
N ILE A 71 0.39 7.74 19.58
CA ILE A 71 0.75 6.35 19.88
C ILE A 71 -0.48 5.42 20.02
N ASP A 72 -1.63 5.97 20.40
CA ASP A 72 -2.89 5.23 20.57
C ASP A 72 -3.65 4.94 19.27
N HIS A 73 -3.24 5.56 18.16
CA HIS A 73 -3.88 5.34 16.87
C HIS A 73 -3.30 4.11 16.16
N SER A 74 -4.12 3.49 15.31
CA SER A 74 -3.70 2.45 14.39
C SER A 74 -3.57 3.00 12.98
N LEU A 75 -2.70 2.37 12.21
CA LEU A 75 -2.58 2.51 10.77
C LEU A 75 -2.91 1.16 10.14
N GLN A 76 -3.74 1.16 9.11
CA GLN A 76 -4.05 0.00 8.28
C GLN A 76 -3.65 0.29 6.84
N ILE A 77 -2.86 -0.61 6.28
CA ILE A 77 -2.48 -0.62 4.86
C ILE A 77 -3.09 -1.88 4.27
N GLN A 78 -4.00 -1.71 3.32
CA GLN A 78 -4.68 -2.82 2.67
C GLN A 78 -4.45 -2.77 1.17
N PHE A 79 -3.98 -3.88 0.61
CA PHE A 79 -3.88 -4.11 -0.81
C PHE A 79 -4.91 -5.15 -1.23
N ARG A 80 -5.59 -4.90 -2.35
CA ARG A 80 -6.56 -5.82 -2.97
C ARG A 80 -6.33 -5.87 -4.48
N ALA A 81 -6.22 -7.06 -5.06
CA ALA A 81 -6.23 -7.29 -6.50
C ALA A 81 -6.62 -8.74 -6.77
N GLY A 82 -7.63 -8.98 -7.62
CA GLY A 82 -7.97 -10.33 -8.08
C GLY A 82 -8.04 -11.41 -7.00
N GLY A 83 -9.03 -11.36 -6.13
CA GLY A 83 -9.17 -12.32 -5.01
C GLY A 83 -8.05 -12.26 -3.95
N THR A 84 -6.90 -11.65 -4.25
CA THR A 84 -5.80 -11.45 -3.31
C THR A 84 -6.07 -10.24 -2.44
N VAL A 85 -6.07 -10.45 -1.12
CA VAL A 85 -6.17 -9.39 -0.11
C VAL A 85 -5.00 -9.51 0.84
N THR A 86 -4.29 -8.42 1.05
CA THR A 86 -3.23 -8.30 2.05
C THR A 86 -3.53 -7.11 2.93
N SER A 87 -3.54 -7.29 4.25
CA SER A 87 -3.78 -6.23 5.21
C SER A 87 -2.67 -6.23 6.25
N GLN A 88 -2.09 -5.06 6.49
CA GLN A 88 -1.10 -4.85 7.53
C GLN A 88 -1.61 -3.78 8.47
N GLN A 89 -1.51 -4.05 9.77
CA GLN A 89 -1.87 -3.08 10.80
C GLN A 89 -0.63 -2.76 11.63
N THR A 90 -0.38 -1.48 11.83
CA THR A 90 0.67 -0.99 12.71
C THR A 90 0.03 -0.14 13.80
N ARG A 91 0.56 -0.24 15.03
CA ARG A 91 0.18 0.60 16.18
C ARG A 91 1.46 1.23 16.74
N GLY A 92 1.34 2.39 17.39
CA GLY A 92 2.30 2.73 18.45
C GLY A 92 3.63 3.42 18.11
N THR A 93 3.79 4.19 17.03
CA THR A 93 5.04 4.97 16.86
C THR A 93 4.89 6.34 16.19
N GLY A 94 3.69 6.70 15.72
CA GLY A 94 3.44 7.94 14.96
C GLY A 94 4.17 8.02 13.62
N SER A 95 4.91 6.99 13.21
CA SER A 95 5.62 6.91 11.93
C SER A 95 5.52 5.51 11.34
N PHE A 96 5.62 5.40 10.01
CA PHE A 96 5.57 4.12 9.32
C PHE A 96 6.46 4.14 8.08
N ARG A 97 7.02 2.96 7.79
CA ARG A 97 7.70 2.65 6.54
C ARG A 97 7.46 1.18 6.21
N GLN A 98 6.70 0.96 5.14
CA GLN A 98 6.36 -0.36 4.64
C GLN A 98 6.66 -0.47 3.15
N THR A 99 6.97 -1.68 2.71
CA THR A 99 7.17 -2.01 1.31
C THR A 99 6.28 -3.19 0.93
N LEU A 100 5.47 -3.03 -0.11
CA LEU A 100 4.79 -4.15 -0.77
C LEU A 100 5.57 -4.50 -2.03
N ARG A 101 6.03 -5.75 -2.12
CA ARG A 101 6.71 -6.28 -3.30
C ARG A 101 5.72 -7.14 -4.07
N LEU A 102 5.11 -6.55 -5.09
CA LEU A 102 4.16 -7.23 -5.96
C LEU A 102 4.95 -8.02 -7.01
N ILE A 103 4.69 -9.31 -7.11
CA ILE A 103 5.34 -10.22 -8.06
C ILE A 103 4.25 -10.76 -8.98
N VAL A 104 4.20 -10.22 -10.19
CA VAL A 104 3.25 -10.66 -11.23
C VAL A 104 3.94 -11.67 -12.14
N SER A 105 3.53 -12.93 -12.08
CA SER A 105 4.07 -13.98 -12.95
C SER A 105 3.51 -13.90 -14.37
N LYS A 106 4.34 -14.25 -15.36
CA LYS A 106 3.84 -14.84 -16.61
C LYS A 106 3.42 -16.25 -16.23
N ARG A 107 2.19 -16.65 -16.55
CA ARG A 107 1.77 -18.04 -16.41
C ARG A 107 2.83 -18.99 -16.96
#